data_AF-A0A946FRR0-F1
#
_entry.id   AF-A0A946FRR0-F1
#
_cell.length_a   1.000
_cell.length_b   1.000
_cell.length_c   1.000
_cell.angle_alpha   90.00
_cell.angle_beta   90.00
_cell.angle_gamma   90.00
#
_symmetry.space_group_name_H-M   'P 1'
#
loop_
_entity.id
_entity.type
_entity.pdbx_description
1 polymer ?
#
loop_
_entity_poly.entity_id
_entity_poly.type
_entity_poly.pdbx_seq_one_letter_code
_entity_poly.pdbx_strand_id
1 'polypeptide(L)'
;MDPIPCPGCDSFFVPRNKLQIFCTDPDCQRIRKALWQKQKLACDPEYKKDQKLANQKWLQNTPDYWPGYRLRNPKKVDRNRSLQKIRNCKSQKNKAPFKASKTIGIAKMDSSKSRNQGLLGQYWLVPVVAKMDPVKIFIATAPVCSP
;
A
#
# COMPACT_ATOMS: atom_id res chain seq x y z
N MET A 1 25.24 8.60 -7.81
CA MET A 1 24.27 7.48 -7.77
C MET A 1 23.61 7.42 -9.11
N ASP A 2 23.45 6.23 -9.68
CA ASP A 2 22.74 6.09 -10.96
C ASP A 2 21.26 6.45 -10.79
N PRO A 3 20.59 6.98 -11.82
CA PRO A 3 19.15 7.19 -11.80
C PRO A 3 18.43 5.87 -11.53
N ILE A 4 17.46 5.91 -10.61
CA ILE A 4 16.58 4.77 -10.30
C ILE A 4 15.12 5.16 -10.54
N PRO A 5 14.23 4.22 -10.92
CA PRO A 5 12.81 4.50 -11.09
C PRO A 5 12.11 4.66 -9.73
N CYS A 6 11.20 5.63 -9.64
CA CYS A 6 10.37 5.84 -8.46
C CYS A 6 9.13 4.92 -8.47
N PRO A 7 8.87 4.09 -7.44
CA PRO A 7 7.68 3.23 -7.42
C PRO A 7 6.33 3.95 -7.34
N GLY A 8 6.33 5.27 -7.10
CA GLY A 8 5.10 6.06 -6.98
C GLY A 8 4.65 6.71 -8.29
N CYS A 9 5.58 7.08 -9.17
CA CYS A 9 5.30 7.82 -10.40
C CYS A 9 6.03 7.26 -11.63
N ASP A 10 6.80 6.18 -11.47
CA ASP A 10 7.61 5.51 -12.49
C ASP A 10 8.69 6.37 -13.18
N SER A 11 8.81 7.65 -12.83
CA SER A 11 9.88 8.52 -13.30
C SER A 11 11.23 8.15 -12.68
N PHE A 12 12.29 8.22 -13.49
CA PHE A 12 13.67 8.08 -13.03
C PHE A 12 14.11 9.33 -12.26
N PHE A 13 14.80 9.13 -11.14
CA PHE A 13 15.38 10.22 -10.34
C PHE A 13 16.75 9.80 -9.79
N VAL A 14 17.59 10.78 -9.45
CA VAL A 14 18.89 10.54 -8.81
C VAL A 14 18.72 10.56 -7.29
N PRO A 15 18.99 9.44 -6.58
CA PRO A 15 18.89 9.38 -5.12
C PRO A 15 19.92 10.29 -4.44
N ARG A 16 19.50 11.01 -3.39
CA ARG A 16 20.42 11.76 -2.52
C ARG A 16 21.20 10.85 -1.56
N ASN A 17 20.62 9.71 -1.19
CA ASN A 17 21.28 8.69 -0.38
C ASN A 17 20.93 7.29 -0.92
N LYS A 18 21.71 6.28 -0.51
CA LYS A 18 21.54 4.89 -0.97
C LYS A 18 20.19 4.27 -0.58
N LEU A 19 19.49 4.84 0.40
CA LEU A 19 18.23 4.33 0.93
C LEU A 19 17.00 5.02 0.32
N GLN A 20 17.19 6.04 -0.52
CA GLN A 20 16.10 6.80 -1.10
C GLN A 20 15.55 6.05 -2.32
N ILE A 21 14.38 5.42 -2.13
CA ILE A 21 13.68 4.63 -3.16
C ILE A 21 12.60 5.47 -3.88
N PHE A 22 12.06 6.50 -3.24
CA PHE A 22 11.05 7.39 -3.82
C PHE A 22 11.65 8.74 -4.20
N CYS A 23 11.17 9.31 -5.29
CA CYS A 23 11.54 10.67 -5.70
C CYS A 23 11.03 11.71 -4.68
N THR A 24 11.46 12.96 -4.83
CA THR A 24 11.15 14.05 -3.89
C THR A 24 9.72 14.60 -4.00
N ASP A 25 8.96 14.14 -4.99
CA ASP A 25 7.58 14.55 -5.21
C ASP A 25 6.71 14.29 -3.97
N PRO A 26 5.91 15.27 -3.50
CA PRO A 26 5.05 15.13 -2.33
C PRO A 26 4.04 13.98 -2.44
N ASP A 27 3.53 13.65 -3.62
CA ASP A 27 2.62 12.51 -3.83
C ASP A 27 3.36 11.18 -3.60
N CYS A 28 4.55 11.04 -4.17
CA CYS A 28 5.40 9.86 -3.99
C CYS A 28 5.87 9.71 -2.53
N GLN A 29 6.18 10.82 -1.85
CA GLN A 29 6.52 10.81 -0.43
C GLN A 29 5.33 10.43 0.46
N ARG A 30 4.11 10.81 0.10
CA ARG A 30 2.88 10.36 0.77
C ARG A 30 2.70 8.85 0.63
N ILE A 31 2.92 8.29 -0.56
CA ILE A 31 2.88 6.84 -0.81
C ILE A 31 3.93 6.12 0.06
N ARG A 32 5.18 6.60 0.06
CA ARG A 32 6.26 6.03 0.88
C ARG A 32 5.89 5.98 2.37
N LYS A 33 5.41 7.10 2.93
CA LYS A 33 5.01 7.17 4.35
C LYS A 33 3.85 6.22 4.66
N ALA A 34 2.87 6.12 3.76
CA ALA A 34 1.74 5.21 3.91
C ALA A 34 2.17 3.74 3.88
N LEU A 35 3.09 3.36 2.99
CA LEU A 35 3.65 2.00 2.93
C LEU A 35 4.43 1.67 4.20
N TRP A 36 5.29 2.58 4.66
CA TRP A 36 6.02 2.41 5.91
C TRP A 36 5.07 2.22 7.10
N GLN A 37 4.02 3.05 7.21
CA GLN A 37 3.07 2.94 8.30
C GLN A 37 2.30 1.61 8.26
N LYS A 38 1.85 1.18 7.07
CA LYS A 38 1.20 -0.12 6.89
C LYS A 38 2.11 -1.27 7.30
N GLN A 39 3.36 -1.25 6.86
CA GLN A 39 4.35 -2.27 7.20
C GLN A 39 4.63 -2.28 8.71
N LYS A 40 4.82 -1.11 9.32
CA LYS A 40 5.01 -1.01 10.78
C LYS A 40 3.81 -1.55 11.53
N LEU A 41 2.59 -1.20 11.18
CA LEU A 41 1.39 -1.74 11.84
C LEU A 41 1.18 -3.24 11.64
N ALA A 42 1.70 -3.82 10.56
CA ALA A 42 1.59 -5.23 10.26
C ALA A 42 2.67 -6.07 10.97
N CYS A 43 3.90 -5.59 11.01
CA CYS A 43 5.05 -6.32 11.53
C CYS A 43 5.34 -6.03 13.03
N ASP A 44 4.88 -4.89 13.57
CA ASP A 44 5.22 -4.43 14.92
C ASP A 44 3.96 -4.38 15.82
N PRO A 45 3.69 -5.42 16.61
CA PRO A 45 2.49 -5.51 17.44
C PRO A 45 2.50 -4.50 18.60
N GLU A 46 3.68 -4.14 19.11
CA GLU A 46 3.82 -3.15 20.18
C GLU A 46 3.50 -1.75 19.67
N TYR A 47 4.06 -1.37 18.51
CA TYR A 47 3.72 -0.12 17.84
C TYR A 47 2.21 0.02 17.58
N LYS A 48 1.54 -1.07 17.20
CA LYS A 48 0.08 -1.10 17.00
C LYS A 48 -0.69 -0.87 18.30
N LYS A 49 -0.26 -1.47 19.42
CA LYS A 49 -0.87 -1.26 20.74
C LYS A 49 -0.69 0.17 21.21
N ASP A 50 0.52 0.72 21.09
CA ASP A 50 0.83 2.08 21.51
C ASP A 50 0.05 3.11 20.71
N GLN A 51 -0.07 2.92 19.38
CA GLN A 51 -0.89 3.79 18.54
C GLN A 51 -2.37 3.79 18.98
N LYS A 52 -2.90 2.62 19.39
CA LYS A 52 -4.27 2.51 19.90
C LYS A 52 -4.42 3.23 21.24
N LEU A 53 -3.49 3.02 22.17
CA LEU A 53 -3.51 3.67 23.48
C LEU A 53 -3.39 5.19 23.37
N ALA A 54 -2.50 5.68 22.50
CA ALA A 54 -2.34 7.12 22.24
C ALA A 54 -3.64 7.74 21.71
N ASN A 55 -4.31 7.06 20.77
CA ASN A 55 -5.60 7.51 20.25
C ASN A 55 -6.69 7.53 21.34
N GLN A 56 -6.75 6.48 22.17
CA GLN A 56 -7.69 6.43 23.30
C GLN A 56 -7.46 7.57 24.30
N LYS A 57 -6.21 7.81 24.70
CA LYS A 57 -5.85 8.92 25.58
C LYS A 57 -6.23 10.27 24.97
N TRP A 58 -5.97 10.45 23.68
CA TRP A 58 -6.34 11.68 22.98
C TRP A 58 -7.87 11.89 22.96
N LEU A 59 -8.65 10.85 22.66
CA LEU A 59 -10.12 10.92 22.69
C LEU A 59 -10.66 11.23 24.10
N GLN A 60 -10.08 10.64 25.15
CA GLN A 60 -10.45 10.93 26.54
C GLN A 60 -10.14 12.38 26.92
N ASN A 61 -9.00 12.91 26.47
CA ASN A 61 -8.59 14.28 26.76
C ASN A 61 -9.30 15.33 25.89
N THR A 62 -9.90 14.94 24.76
CA THR A 62 -10.51 15.87 23.79
C THR A 62 -11.90 15.42 23.31
N PRO A 63 -12.87 15.20 24.22
CA PRO A 63 -14.18 14.67 23.86
C PRO A 63 -14.97 15.57 22.90
N ASP A 64 -14.88 16.89 23.08
CA ASP A 64 -15.67 17.87 22.30
C ASP A 64 -15.04 18.26 20.96
N TYR A 65 -13.83 17.76 20.67
CA TYR A 65 -13.12 18.13 19.45
C TYR A 65 -13.92 17.77 18.19
N TRP A 66 -14.43 16.54 18.11
CA TRP A 66 -15.12 16.06 16.90
C TRP A 66 -16.47 16.75 16.66
N PRO A 67 -17.36 16.91 17.66
CA PRO A 67 -18.55 17.75 17.51
C PRO A 67 -18.22 19.16 17.04
N GLY A 68 -17.28 19.85 17.69
CA GLY A 68 -16.88 21.21 17.32
C GLY A 68 -16.23 21.31 15.94
N TYR A 69 -15.43 20.32 15.54
CA TYR A 69 -14.86 20.24 14.20
C TYR A 69 -15.95 20.11 13.13
N ARG A 70 -16.96 19.25 13.36
CA ARG A 70 -18.06 19.02 12.42
C ARG A 70 -18.93 20.26 12.24
N LEU A 71 -19.27 20.95 13.34
CA LEU A 71 -20.02 22.21 13.30
C LEU A 71 -19.29 23.30 12.50
N ARG A 72 -17.96 23.39 12.66
CA ARG A 72 -17.14 24.36 11.91
C ARG A 72 -16.91 24.00 10.45
N ASN A 73 -17.09 22.74 10.04
CA ASN A 73 -16.75 22.26 8.70
C ASN A 73 -17.92 21.52 8.00
N PRO A 74 -19.13 22.11 7.89
CA PRO A 74 -20.31 21.41 7.39
C PRO A 74 -20.12 20.85 5.97
N LYS A 75 -19.55 21.66 5.06
CA LYS A 75 -19.25 21.23 3.67
C LYS A 75 -18.38 19.97 3.59
N LYS A 76 -17.38 19.83 4.49
CA LYS A 76 -16.51 18.64 4.54
C LYS A 76 -17.27 17.44 5.10
N VAL A 77 -18.12 17.66 6.10
CA VAL A 77 -18.95 16.61 6.70
C VAL A 77 -19.90 16.03 5.66
N ASP A 78 -20.59 16.86 4.88
CA ASP A 78 -21.56 16.42 3.87
C ASP A 78 -20.88 15.64 2.74
N ARG A 79 -19.73 16.14 2.25
CA ARG A 79 -18.91 15.41 1.27
C ARG A 79 -18.47 14.05 1.81
N ASN A 80 -17.92 14.00 3.02
CA ASN A 80 -17.43 12.76 3.62
C ASN A 80 -18.56 11.76 3.86
N ARG A 81 -19.73 12.23 4.32
CA ARG A 81 -20.93 11.41 4.52
C ARG A 81 -21.44 10.85 3.19
N SER A 82 -21.46 11.63 2.12
CA SER A 82 -21.85 11.19 0.78
C SER A 82 -20.89 10.14 0.22
N LEU A 83 -19.58 10.38 0.33
CA LEU A 83 -18.55 9.40 -0.09
C LEU A 83 -18.59 8.12 0.75
N GLN A 84 -18.93 8.21 2.04
CA GLN A 84 -19.12 7.04 2.89
C GLN A 84 -20.30 6.18 2.40
N LYS A 85 -21.43 6.79 2.01
CA LYS A 85 -22.57 6.07 1.41
C LYS A 85 -22.13 5.29 0.17
N ILE A 86 -21.42 5.95 -0.74
CA ILE A 86 -20.90 5.31 -1.97
C ILE A 86 -19.99 4.12 -1.63
N ARG A 87 -19.05 4.29 -0.68
CA ARG A 87 -18.15 3.21 -0.24
C ARG A 87 -18.91 2.04 0.39
N ASN A 88 -19.88 2.31 1.25
CA ASN A 88 -20.72 1.29 1.89
C ASN A 88 -21.52 0.50 0.83
N CYS A 89 -22.14 1.17 -0.14
CA CYS A 89 -22.85 0.52 -1.24
C CYS A 89 -21.92 -0.36 -2.10
N LYS A 90 -20.71 0.11 -2.43
CA LYS A 90 -19.71 -0.72 -3.16
C LYS A 90 -19.30 -1.95 -2.35
N SER A 91 -19.08 -1.80 -1.04
CA SER A 91 -18.74 -2.93 -0.18
C SER A 91 -19.86 -3.97 -0.09
N GLN A 92 -21.13 -3.54 -0.05
CA GLN A 92 -22.29 -4.44 -0.07
C GLN A 92 -22.39 -5.23 -1.38
N LYS A 93 -22.13 -4.60 -2.54
CA LYS A 93 -22.11 -5.30 -3.84
C LYS A 93 -20.99 -6.36 -3.93
N ASN A 94 -19.85 -6.09 -3.29
CA ASN A 94 -18.72 -7.02 -3.25
C ASN A 94 -18.90 -8.14 -2.20
N LYS A 95 -19.86 -8.00 -1.28
CA LYS A 95 -20.35 -9.10 -0.45
C LYS A 95 -21.37 -9.90 -1.27
N ALA A 96 -20.88 -10.66 -2.24
CA ALA A 96 -21.70 -11.68 -2.91
C ALA A 96 -22.38 -12.55 -1.84
N PRO A 97 -23.65 -12.95 -2.02
CA PRO A 97 -24.33 -13.79 -1.06
C PRO A 97 -23.54 -15.10 -0.97
N PHE A 98 -23.13 -15.42 0.24
CA PHE A 98 -22.65 -16.75 0.59
C PHE A 98 -23.83 -17.71 0.38
N LYS A 99 -23.99 -18.23 -0.84
CA LYS A 99 -24.66 -19.48 -1.26
C LYS A 99 -25.05 -19.40 -2.75
N ALA A 100 -24.16 -19.91 -3.58
CA ALA A 100 -24.50 -20.93 -4.57
C ALA A 100 -23.18 -21.62 -4.92
N SER A 101 -23.01 -22.82 -4.38
CA SER A 101 -22.05 -23.80 -4.89
C SER A 101 -22.41 -24.10 -6.35
N LYS A 102 -22.02 -23.22 -7.26
CA LYS A 102 -21.99 -23.54 -8.68
C LYS A 102 -20.64 -24.20 -8.87
N THR A 103 -20.68 -25.54 -8.92
CA THR A 103 -19.60 -26.45 -9.30
C THR A 103 -18.46 -25.73 -10.01
N ILE A 104 -17.43 -25.38 -9.24
CA ILE A 104 -16.17 -24.88 -9.77
C ILE A 104 -15.59 -26.07 -10.53
N GLY A 105 -15.60 -25.99 -11.86
CA GLY A 105 -14.86 -26.93 -12.69
C GLY A 105 -13.45 -27.06 -12.12
N ILE A 106 -13.06 -28.30 -11.85
CA ILE A 106 -11.77 -28.64 -11.27
C ILE A 106 -10.67 -28.15 -12.22
N ALA A 107 -10.19 -26.93 -12.03
CA ALA A 107 -8.94 -26.47 -12.59
C ALA A 107 -7.83 -27.10 -11.75
N LYS A 108 -7.31 -28.24 -12.22
CA LYS A 108 -6.11 -28.85 -11.67
C LYS A 108 -4.93 -28.06 -12.21
N MET A 109 -4.49 -27.06 -11.47
CA MET A 109 -3.19 -26.45 -11.69
C MET A 109 -2.65 -26.03 -10.34
N ASP A 110 -1.57 -26.66 -9.92
CA ASP A 110 -0.94 -26.43 -8.63
C ASP A 110 -0.70 -24.92 -8.44
N SER A 111 -1.25 -24.37 -7.35
CA SER A 111 -0.92 -23.02 -6.92
C SER A 111 0.58 -22.94 -6.74
N SER A 112 1.29 -22.31 -7.67
CA SER A 112 2.70 -21.98 -7.46
C SER A 112 2.75 -21.13 -6.20
N LYS A 113 3.35 -21.64 -5.12
CA LYS A 113 3.63 -20.84 -3.93
C LYS A 113 4.37 -19.61 -4.44
N SER A 114 3.80 -18.41 -4.24
CA SER A 114 4.50 -17.17 -4.56
C SER A 114 5.79 -17.20 -3.77
N ARG A 115 6.90 -17.51 -4.44
CA ARG A 115 8.22 -17.34 -3.84
C ARG A 115 8.32 -15.84 -3.57
N ASN A 116 8.15 -15.45 -2.31
CA ASN A 116 8.52 -14.13 -1.82
C ASN A 116 10.06 -14.07 -1.83
N GLN A 117 10.66 -14.22 -3.00
CA GLN A 117 12.05 -13.90 -3.21
C GLN A 117 12.09 -12.38 -3.26
N GLY A 118 12.67 -11.78 -2.23
CA GLY A 118 12.94 -10.35 -2.14
C GLY A 118 13.97 -9.91 -3.18
N LEU A 119 13.64 -10.07 -4.46
CA LEU A 119 14.39 -9.52 -5.58
C LEU A 119 14.14 -8.01 -5.57
N LEU A 120 14.98 -7.32 -4.81
CA LEU A 120 15.03 -5.88 -4.71
C LEU A 120 16.38 -5.44 -5.29
N GLY A 121 16.36 -4.79 -6.45
CA GLY A 121 17.61 -4.28 -7.01
C GLY A 121 17.62 -4.06 -8.51
N GLN A 122 18.82 -3.74 -9.00
CA GLN A 122 19.14 -3.62 -10.41
C GLN A 122 19.51 -5.00 -10.95
N TYR A 123 18.85 -5.40 -12.03
CA TYR A 123 19.12 -6.65 -12.72
C TYR A 123 19.33 -6.38 -14.20
N TRP A 124 20.15 -7.22 -14.83
CA TRP A 124 20.27 -7.25 -16.28
C TRP A 124 19.51 -8.45 -16.80
N LEU A 125 18.52 -8.19 -17.64
CA LEU A 125 17.81 -9.24 -18.37
C LEU A 125 18.66 -9.57 -19.60
N VAL A 126 19.33 -10.72 -19.56
CA VAL A 126 20.22 -11.20 -20.62
C VAL A 126 19.46 -12.22 -21.47
N PRO A 127 19.11 -11.90 -22.73
CA PRO A 127 18.40 -12.82 -23.61
C PRO A 127 19.32 -14.00 -24.00
N VAL A 128 18.79 -15.22 -23.88
CA VAL A 128 19.53 -16.47 -24.13
C VAL A 128 19.73 -16.75 -25.63
N VAL A 129 18.89 -16.18 -26.49
CA VAL A 129 19.04 -16.29 -27.95
C VAL A 129 19.88 -15.12 -28.45
N ALA A 130 21.11 -15.44 -28.87
CA ALA A 130 22.15 -14.49 -29.22
C ALA A 130 21.73 -13.55 -30.36
N LYS A 131 21.57 -12.25 -30.02
CA LYS A 131 21.68 -11.04 -30.87
C LYS A 131 21.04 -9.78 -30.27
N MET A 132 20.51 -9.82 -29.04
CA MET A 132 19.95 -8.63 -28.37
C MET A 132 20.81 -8.17 -27.20
N ASP A 133 20.95 -6.85 -27.06
CA ASP A 133 21.66 -6.22 -25.95
C ASP A 133 20.92 -6.46 -24.62
N PRO A 134 21.65 -6.59 -23.49
CA PRO A 134 21.04 -6.81 -22.19
C PRO A 134 20.24 -5.59 -21.74
N VAL A 135 19.02 -5.81 -21.25
CA VAL A 135 18.13 -4.75 -20.77
C VAL A 135 18.26 -4.58 -19.27
N LYS A 136 18.57 -3.36 -18.80
CA LYS A 136 18.57 -3.04 -17.36
C LYS A 136 17.13 -2.95 -16.85
N ILE A 137 16.78 -3.78 -15.89
CA ILE A 137 15.47 -3.79 -15.23
C ILE A 137 15.61 -3.54 -13.73
N PHE A 138 14.56 -2.98 -13.13
CA PHE A 138 14.47 -2.74 -11.70
C PHE A 138 13.31 -3.55 -11.13
N ILE A 139 13.60 -4.46 -10.20
CA ILE A 139 12.56 -5.26 -9.53
C ILE A 139 12.35 -4.67 -8.13
N ALA A 140 11.11 -4.32 -7.83
CA ALA A 140 10.68 -3.86 -6.52
C ALA A 140 9.66 -4.83 -5.94
N THR A 141 10.01 -5.51 -4.85
CA THR A 141 9.08 -6.38 -4.11
C THR A 141 8.16 -5.53 -3.23
N ALA A 142 6.86 -5.83 -3.25
CA ALA A 142 5.95 -5.31 -2.24
C ALA A 142 6.26 -6.01 -0.90
N PRO A 143 6.45 -5.28 0.21
CA PRO A 143 6.81 -5.91 1.47
C PRO A 143 5.63 -6.76 1.99
N VAL A 144 5.83 -8.07 2.00
CA VAL A 144 5.03 -9.00 2.80
C VAL A 144 5.71 -9.07 4.17
N CYS A 145 4.99 -8.78 5.25
CA CYS A 145 5.48 -9.11 6.58
C CYS A 145 5.61 -10.64 6.63
N SER A 146 6.82 -11.15 6.49
CA SER A 146 7.12 -12.53 6.85
C SER A 146 7.10 -12.64 8.37
N PRO A 147 6.46 -13.69 8.93
CA PRO A 147 6.51 -13.97 10.36
C PRO A 147 7.95 -14.22 10.84
#